data_AF-A0A9B0SYQ1-F1
#
_entry.id   AF-A0A9B0SYQ1-F1
#
_cell.length_a   1.000
_cell.length_b   1.000
_cell.length_c   1.000
_cell.angle_alpha   90.00
_cell.angle_beta   90.00
_cell.angle_gamma   90.00
#
_symmetry.space_group_name_H-M   'P 1'
#
loop_
_entity.id
_entity.type
_entity.pdbx_description
1 polymer ?
#
loop_
_entity_poly.entity_id
_entity_poly.type
_entity_poly.pdbx_seq_one_letter_code
_entity_poly.pdbx_strand_id
1 'polypeptide(L)'
;MEPSKTFMRNLPITPGYSGFVPFLSCQGTPSEDNMFKCVETFQENTRRYKNQLQEFHCAVAAAPRLKPICSQESVLRALHQYYQQHHPMSLECKYIKKPLEEPPIPGWAGYLPRARVTEFGCATRYTVMARNCYRDFLGSMEQTKRARLKTYEE
;
A
#
# COMPACT_ATOMS: atom_id res chain seq x y z
N MET A 1 20.00 7.08 5.55
CA MET A 1 19.53 6.26 4.41
C MET A 1 19.24 7.24 3.29
N GLU A 2 20.14 7.32 2.31
CA GLU A 2 19.90 8.10 1.09
C GLU A 2 18.62 7.60 0.42
N PRO A 3 17.69 8.47 -0.02
CA PRO A 3 16.51 8.03 -0.73
C PRO A 3 16.96 7.24 -1.97
N SER A 4 16.52 5.98 -2.08
CA SER A 4 16.81 5.15 -3.25
C SER A 4 16.49 5.96 -4.50
N LYS A 5 17.49 6.15 -5.39
CA LYS A 5 17.38 6.94 -6.61
C LYS A 5 16.08 6.55 -7.31
N THR A 6 15.07 7.41 -7.18
CA THR A 6 13.70 7.08 -7.60
C THR A 6 13.78 6.60 -9.03
N PHE A 7 13.27 5.39 -9.32
CA PHE A 7 13.26 4.81 -10.66
C PHE A 7 12.25 5.54 -11.58
N MET A 8 12.13 6.86 -11.45
CA MET A 8 11.56 7.67 -12.52
C MET A 8 12.63 7.69 -13.60
N ARG A 9 12.34 7.06 -14.75
CA ARG A 9 13.30 6.96 -15.85
C ARG A 9 13.62 8.36 -16.34
N ASN A 10 14.87 8.75 -16.17
CA ASN A 10 15.39 9.98 -16.74
C ASN A 10 15.51 9.79 -18.26
N LEU A 11 15.17 10.84 -19.01
CA LEU A 11 15.35 10.87 -20.46
C LEU A 11 16.82 11.20 -20.77
N PRO A 12 17.41 10.66 -21.85
CA PRO A 12 16.83 9.74 -22.82
C PRO A 12 16.76 8.29 -22.31
N ILE A 13 15.77 7.52 -22.79
CA ILE A 13 15.60 6.12 -22.42
C ILE A 13 16.63 5.29 -23.20
N THR A 14 17.29 4.33 -22.52
CA THR A 14 18.25 3.44 -23.16
C THR A 14 17.61 2.65 -24.31
N PRO A 15 18.16 2.69 -25.53
CA PRO A 15 17.66 1.87 -26.65
C PRO A 15 17.64 0.37 -26.29
N GLY A 16 16.60 -0.35 -26.72
CA GLY A 16 16.41 -1.78 -26.40
C GLY A 16 15.82 -2.07 -25.01
N TYR A 17 15.34 -1.05 -24.30
CA TYR A 17 14.70 -1.23 -23.00
C TYR A 17 13.32 -1.92 -23.11
N SER A 18 13.21 -3.12 -22.55
CA SER A 18 11.98 -3.95 -22.57
C SER A 18 11.20 -3.98 -21.24
N GLY A 19 11.57 -3.18 -20.26
CA GLY A 19 10.92 -3.16 -18.94
C GLY A 19 9.65 -2.28 -18.86
N PHE A 20 9.06 -2.20 -17.67
CA PHE A 20 7.75 -1.58 -17.41
C PHE A 20 7.61 -0.10 -17.81
N VAL A 21 6.87 0.30 -18.84
CA VAL A 21 6.66 1.73 -19.16
C VAL A 21 5.59 2.35 -18.23
N PRO A 22 5.90 3.39 -17.42
CA PRO A 22 5.00 3.89 -16.36
C PRO A 22 3.66 4.44 -16.84
N PHE A 23 3.61 4.92 -18.07
CA PHE A 23 2.40 5.37 -18.74
C PHE A 23 2.53 4.99 -20.20
N LEU A 24 1.65 4.13 -20.69
CA LEU A 24 1.51 3.86 -22.11
C LEU A 24 0.17 4.47 -22.53
N SER A 25 0.20 5.64 -23.15
CA SER A 25 -0.97 6.08 -23.90
C SER A 25 -1.06 5.18 -25.12
N CYS A 26 -2.03 4.26 -25.18
CA CYS A 26 -2.32 3.48 -26.38
C CYS A 26 -2.85 4.32 -27.56
N GLN A 27 -2.69 5.65 -27.51
CA GLN A 27 -3.08 6.57 -28.55
C GLN A 27 -1.96 6.64 -29.60
N GLY A 28 -2.01 5.74 -30.58
CA GLY A 28 -1.19 5.83 -31.79
C GLY A 28 -0.48 4.53 -32.19
N THR A 29 0.21 4.59 -33.33
CA THR A 29 1.07 3.52 -33.82
C THR A 29 2.35 3.43 -32.95
N PRO A 30 2.91 2.22 -32.75
CA PRO A 30 4.12 2.05 -31.94
C PRO A 30 5.35 2.59 -32.70
N SER A 31 5.61 3.89 -32.57
CA SER A 31 6.84 4.56 -33.00
C SER A 31 7.71 4.90 -31.79
N GLU A 32 9.03 4.89 -31.96
CA GLU A 32 10.00 5.25 -30.91
C GLU A 32 9.74 6.65 -30.34
N ASP A 33 9.31 7.59 -31.18
CA ASP A 33 8.97 8.97 -30.79
C ASP A 33 7.81 9.04 -29.77
N ASN A 34 6.90 8.06 -29.79
CA ASN A 34 5.75 8.02 -28.88
C ASN A 34 6.17 7.64 -27.45
N MET A 35 7.29 6.93 -27.27
CA MET A 35 7.76 6.49 -25.95
C MET A 35 8.34 7.65 -25.13
N PHE A 36 9.04 8.59 -25.78
CA PHE A 36 9.54 9.80 -25.12
C PHE A 36 8.38 10.63 -24.56
N LYS A 37 7.37 10.90 -25.40
CA LYS A 37 6.17 11.64 -25.03
C LYS A 37 5.41 11.00 -23.87
N CYS A 38 5.33 9.67 -23.85
CA CYS A 38 4.72 8.92 -22.75
C CYS A 38 5.43 9.15 -21.41
N VAL A 39 6.77 9.10 -21.39
CA VAL A 39 7.56 9.32 -20.18
C VAL A 39 7.52 10.78 -19.73
N GLU A 40 7.58 11.73 -20.67
CA GLU A 40 7.42 13.15 -20.38
C GLU A 40 6.05 13.45 -19.74
N THR A 41 4.97 12.97 -20.35
CA THR A 41 3.60 13.11 -19.82
C THR A 41 3.49 12.51 -18.41
N PHE A 42 4.10 11.35 -18.17
CA PHE A 42 4.12 10.73 -16.85
C PHE A 42 4.87 11.59 -15.82
N GLN A 43 6.03 12.13 -16.18
CA GLN A 43 6.81 13.01 -15.30
C GLN A 43 6.03 14.29 -14.97
N GLU A 44 5.39 14.92 -15.97
CA GLU A 44 4.57 16.11 -15.79
C GLU A 44 3.37 15.85 -14.87
N ASN A 45 2.61 14.79 -15.13
CA ASN A 45 1.47 14.40 -14.29
C ASN A 45 1.89 14.13 -12.84
N THR A 46 3.03 13.45 -12.66
CA THR A 46 3.57 13.18 -11.32
C THR A 46 3.98 14.46 -10.61
N ARG A 47 4.65 15.39 -11.32
CA ARG A 47 5.02 16.70 -10.77
C ARG A 47 3.78 17.51 -10.38
N ARG A 48 2.78 17.57 -11.27
CA ARG A 48 1.52 18.27 -11.02
C ARG A 48 0.79 17.71 -9.80
N TYR A 49 0.67 16.39 -9.70
CA TYR A 49 0.05 15.74 -8.54
C TYR A 49 0.79 16.08 -7.24
N LYS A 50 2.12 16.02 -7.23
CA LYS A 50 2.92 16.40 -6.06
C LYS A 50 2.72 17.86 -5.66
N ASN A 51 2.68 18.77 -6.63
CA ASN A 51 2.45 20.19 -6.37
C ASN A 51 1.06 20.43 -5.77
N GLN A 52 0.01 19.80 -6.32
CA GLN A 52 -1.34 19.89 -5.77
C GLN A 52 -1.42 19.34 -4.35
N LEU A 53 -0.78 18.19 -4.11
CA LEU A 53 -0.74 17.58 -2.78
C LEU A 53 -0.01 18.47 -1.77
N GLN A 54 1.07 19.12 -2.18
CA GLN A 54 1.78 20.10 -1.37
C GLN A 54 0.93 21.36 -1.11
N GLU A 55 0.21 21.86 -2.11
CA GLU A 55 -0.73 22.98 -1.97
C GLU A 55 -1.83 22.65 -0.96
N PHE A 56 -2.41 21.45 -1.01
CA PHE A 56 -3.38 20.99 -0.01
C PHE A 56 -2.78 20.91 1.39
N HIS A 57 -1.56 20.41 1.54
CA HIS A 57 -0.89 20.40 2.83
C HIS A 57 -0.67 21.81 3.38
N CYS A 58 -0.25 22.75 2.55
CA CYS A 58 -0.10 24.15 2.93
C CYS A 58 -1.46 24.77 3.35
N ALA A 59 -2.52 24.52 2.58
CA ALA A 59 -3.86 25.02 2.90
C ALA A 59 -4.40 24.46 4.22
N VAL A 60 -4.23 23.15 4.46
CA VAL A 60 -4.61 22.50 5.72
C VAL A 60 -3.79 23.01 6.90
N ALA A 61 -2.49 23.27 6.70
CA ALA A 61 -1.62 23.83 7.74
C ALA A 61 -1.95 25.30 8.06
N ALA A 62 -2.35 26.09 7.06
CA ALA A 62 -2.76 27.48 7.22
C ALA A 62 -4.17 27.62 7.82
N ALA A 63 -5.02 26.59 7.68
CA ALA A 63 -6.37 26.61 8.23
C ALA A 63 -6.33 26.69 9.77
N PRO A 64 -7.14 27.57 10.40
CA PRO A 64 -7.19 27.67 11.85
C PRO A 64 -7.74 26.36 12.43
N ARG A 65 -7.09 25.85 13.48
CA ARG A 65 -7.58 24.67 14.20
C ARG A 65 -8.91 25.01 14.87
N LEU A 66 -9.97 24.36 14.40
CA LEU A 66 -11.29 24.49 15.00
C LEU A 66 -11.29 23.88 16.40
N LYS A 67 -11.98 24.54 17.33
CA LYS A 67 -12.22 23.97 18.66
C LYS A 67 -13.25 22.84 18.52
N PRO A 68 -12.97 21.65 19.04
CA PRO A 68 -13.95 20.57 19.00
C PRO A 68 -15.18 20.96 19.82
N ILE A 69 -16.36 20.83 19.22
CA ILE A 69 -17.65 21.13 19.87
C ILE A 69 -18.01 20.03 20.89
N CYS A 70 -17.63 18.78 20.58
CA CYS A 70 -17.90 17.62 21.41
C CYS A 70 -16.59 16.92 21.81
N SER A 71 -16.61 16.23 22.96
CA SER A 71 -15.48 15.38 23.36
C SER A 71 -15.29 14.24 22.35
N GLN A 72 -14.03 13.88 22.11
CA GLN A 72 -13.67 12.81 21.18
C GLN A 72 -14.37 11.50 21.53
N GLU A 73 -14.49 11.17 22.82
CA GLU A 73 -15.19 9.98 23.30
C GLU A 73 -16.67 9.95 22.92
N SER A 74 -17.34 11.11 22.98
CA SER A 74 -18.76 11.21 22.62
C SER A 74 -18.98 10.94 21.13
N VAL A 75 -18.08 11.48 20.29
CA VAL A 75 -18.11 11.24 18.84
C VAL A 75 -17.83 9.77 18.51
N LEU A 76 -16.84 9.17 19.16
CA LEU A 76 -16.52 7.75 18.97
C LEU A 76 -17.68 6.84 19.41
N ARG A 77 -18.34 7.14 20.53
CA ARG A 77 -19.53 6.41 20.97
C ARG A 77 -20.68 6.53 19.97
N ALA A 78 -20.95 7.73 19.46
CA ALA A 78 -21.99 7.95 18.46
C ALA A 78 -21.69 7.22 17.14
N LEU A 79 -20.44 7.27 16.66
CA LEU A 79 -20.01 6.52 15.49
C LEU A 79 -20.19 5.01 15.71
N HIS A 80 -19.76 4.50 16.86
CA HIS A 80 -19.93 3.09 17.20
C HIS A 80 -21.41 2.69 17.20
N GLN A 81 -22.28 3.48 17.81
CA GLN A 81 -23.72 3.25 17.80
C GLN A 81 -24.30 3.26 16.38
N TYR A 82 -23.89 4.22 15.54
CA TYR A 82 -24.30 4.27 14.13
C TYR A 82 -23.89 3.01 13.38
N TYR A 83 -22.63 2.58 13.53
CA TYR A 83 -22.14 1.35 12.91
C TYR A 83 -22.87 0.11 13.44
N GLN A 84 -23.22 0.04 14.73
CA GLN A 84 -24.02 -1.06 15.27
C GLN A 84 -25.40 -1.14 14.63
N GLN A 85 -26.03 0.01 14.39
CA GLN A 85 -27.39 0.09 13.83
C GLN A 85 -27.42 -0.22 12.32
N HIS A 86 -26.44 0.30 11.56
CA HIS A 86 -26.48 0.26 10.09
C HIS A 86 -25.50 -0.74 9.46
N HIS A 87 -24.42 -1.09 10.16
CA HIS A 87 -23.33 -1.93 9.63
C HIS A 87 -22.79 -2.91 10.70
N PRO A 88 -23.64 -3.80 11.24
CA PRO A 88 -23.26 -4.72 12.32
C PRO A 88 -22.04 -5.60 11.95
N MET A 89 -21.93 -6.01 10.67
CA MET A 89 -20.81 -6.81 10.17
C MET A 89 -19.47 -6.06 10.07
N SER A 90 -19.49 -4.72 10.06
CA SER A 90 -18.26 -3.91 9.95
C SER A 90 -17.55 -3.76 11.30
N LEU A 91 -18.30 -3.74 12.40
CA LEU A 91 -17.73 -3.74 13.76
C LEU A 91 -17.26 -5.13 14.18
N GLU A 92 -17.98 -6.16 13.75
CA GLU A 92 -17.67 -7.57 14.02
C GLU A 92 -16.73 -8.19 12.99
N CYS A 93 -15.91 -7.39 12.29
CA CYS A 93 -14.84 -7.92 11.44
C CYS A 93 -13.70 -8.50 12.30
N LYS A 94 -14.03 -9.48 13.15
CA LYS A 94 -13.19 -10.64 13.36
C LYS A 94 -12.90 -11.18 11.97
N TYR A 95 -11.65 -11.45 11.68
CA TYR A 95 -11.21 -12.19 10.52
C TYR A 95 -11.97 -13.52 10.45
N ILE A 96 -13.19 -13.55 9.94
CA ILE A 96 -13.86 -14.76 9.50
C ILE A 96 -13.14 -15.09 8.20
N LYS A 97 -11.95 -15.68 8.33
CA LYS A 97 -11.38 -16.43 7.23
C LYS A 97 -12.47 -17.42 6.85
N LYS A 98 -13.05 -17.25 5.66
CA LYS A 98 -13.94 -18.25 5.08
C LYS A 98 -13.23 -19.59 5.29
N PRO A 99 -13.83 -20.57 5.99
CA PRO A 99 -13.20 -21.88 6.11
C PRO A 99 -12.96 -22.35 4.69
N LEU A 100 -11.71 -22.74 4.40
CA LEU A 100 -11.37 -23.34 3.12
C LEU A 100 -12.19 -24.63 3.06
N GLU A 101 -13.24 -24.65 2.24
CA GLU A 101 -14.07 -25.85 1.98
C GLU A 101 -13.24 -26.99 1.36
N GLU A 102 -12.05 -26.66 0.86
CA GLU A 102 -11.09 -27.63 0.35
C GLU A 102 -10.31 -28.27 1.51
N PRO A 103 -10.23 -29.62 1.57
CA PRO A 103 -9.42 -30.29 2.57
C PRO A 103 -7.95 -29.83 2.41
N PRO A 104 -7.25 -29.50 3.51
CA PRO A 104 -5.86 -29.12 3.43
C PRO A 104 -5.06 -30.25 2.78
N ILE A 105 -4.34 -29.95 1.70
CA ILE A 105 -3.36 -30.87 1.12
C ILE A 105 -2.48 -31.37 2.27
N PRO A 106 -2.25 -32.69 2.45
CA PRO A 106 -1.42 -33.19 3.54
C PRO A 106 -0.08 -32.44 3.60
N GLY A 107 0.15 -31.71 4.69
CA GLY A 107 1.33 -30.84 4.87
C GLY A 107 1.15 -29.36 4.50
N TRP A 108 -0.04 -28.91 4.08
CA TRP A 108 -0.30 -27.53 3.66
C TRP A 108 -1.31 -26.82 4.58
N ALA A 109 -0.85 -25.81 5.34
CA ALA A 109 -1.67 -25.05 6.29
C ALA A 109 -2.45 -23.86 5.68
N GLY A 110 -2.70 -23.88 4.37
CA GLY A 110 -3.72 -23.04 3.72
C GLY A 110 -3.39 -21.55 3.50
N TYR A 111 -2.20 -21.05 3.85
CA TYR A 111 -1.86 -19.65 3.55
C TYR A 111 -0.36 -19.43 3.36
N LEU A 112 0.02 -19.04 2.14
CA LEU A 112 1.37 -18.55 1.83
C LEU A 112 1.31 -17.02 1.75
N PRO A 113 1.82 -16.27 2.74
CA PRO A 113 1.83 -14.82 2.69
C PRO A 113 2.71 -14.38 1.53
N ARG A 114 2.11 -13.81 0.49
CA ARG A 114 2.82 -13.15 -0.60
C ARG A 114 2.98 -11.69 -0.23
N ALA A 115 4.20 -11.26 0.06
CA ALA A 115 4.47 -9.84 0.17
C ALA A 115 4.27 -9.16 -1.19
N ARG A 116 3.98 -7.86 -1.19
CA ARG A 116 3.80 -7.10 -2.43
C ARG A 116 5.10 -7.15 -3.21
N VAL A 117 5.00 -7.39 -4.52
CA VAL A 117 6.15 -7.53 -5.45
C VAL A 117 7.09 -6.32 -5.38
N THR A 118 6.59 -5.16 -4.93
CA THR A 118 7.34 -3.92 -4.73
C THR A 118 8.32 -3.93 -3.56
N GLU A 119 8.15 -4.80 -2.55
CA GLU A 119 8.94 -4.76 -1.30
C GLU A 119 10.22 -5.60 -1.36
N PHE A 120 10.23 -6.68 -2.13
CA PHE A 120 11.38 -7.58 -2.29
C PHE A 120 12.15 -7.41 -3.61
N GLY A 121 11.81 -6.35 -4.35
CA GLY A 121 12.42 -6.02 -5.64
C GLY A 121 11.92 -6.89 -6.80
N CYS A 122 11.80 -6.28 -7.99
CA CYS A 122 11.52 -6.99 -9.22
C CYS A 122 12.73 -7.88 -9.61
N ALA A 123 12.48 -9.14 -10.00
CA ALA A 123 13.45 -10.14 -10.48
C ALA A 123 14.09 -11.10 -9.45
N THR A 124 13.55 -11.22 -8.23
CA THR A 124 13.98 -12.27 -7.30
C THR A 124 13.38 -13.64 -7.66
N ARG A 125 14.17 -14.72 -7.60
CA ARG A 125 13.68 -16.10 -7.83
C ARG A 125 12.56 -16.43 -6.85
N TYR A 126 11.51 -17.12 -7.32
CA TYR A 126 10.31 -17.43 -6.54
C TYR A 126 10.62 -18.07 -5.17
N THR A 127 11.55 -19.02 -5.13
CA THR A 127 11.94 -19.73 -3.90
C THR A 127 12.58 -18.81 -2.87
N VAL A 128 13.40 -17.86 -3.31
CA VAL A 128 14.04 -16.86 -2.44
C VAL A 128 13.00 -15.88 -1.93
N MET A 129 12.10 -15.42 -2.80
CA MET A 129 11.01 -14.52 -2.41
C MET A 129 10.08 -15.17 -1.39
N ALA A 130 9.66 -16.43 -1.62
CA ALA A 130 8.81 -17.17 -0.70
C ALA A 130 9.46 -17.36 0.68
N ARG A 131 10.77 -17.68 0.70
CA ARG A 131 11.53 -17.82 1.96
C ARG A 131 11.58 -16.50 2.74
N ASN A 132 11.83 -15.39 2.06
CA ASN A 132 11.91 -14.08 2.71
C ASN A 132 10.54 -13.62 3.21
N CYS A 133 9.48 -13.76 2.40
CA CYS A 133 8.12 -13.45 2.82
C CYS A 133 7.69 -14.25 4.06
N TYR A 134 8.07 -15.53 4.12
CA TYR A 134 7.75 -16.38 5.26
C TYR A 134 8.48 -15.93 6.54
N ARG A 135 9.76 -15.57 6.42
CA ARG A 135 10.54 -15.04 7.57
C ARG A 135 9.96 -13.74 8.09
N ASP A 136 9.59 -12.82 7.21
CA ASP A 136 8.99 -11.54 7.59
C ASP A 136 7.63 -11.73 8.27
N PHE A 137 6.81 -12.64 7.73
CA PHE A 137 5.54 -13.02 8.35
C PHE A 137 5.72 -13.60 9.76
N LEU A 138 6.71 -14.49 9.96
CA LEU A 138 7.03 -15.01 11.30
C LEU A 138 7.45 -13.89 12.25
N GLY A 139 8.29 -12.95 11.79
CA GLY A 139 8.69 -11.78 12.57
C GLY A 139 7.50 -10.91 12.98
N SER A 140 6.59 -10.60 12.06
CA SER A 140 5.37 -9.82 12.36
C SER A 140 4.44 -10.55 13.32
N MET A 141 4.29 -11.87 13.18
CA MET A 141 3.52 -12.71 14.10
C MET A 141 4.10 -12.66 15.52
N GLU A 142 5.41 -12.80 15.67
CA GLU A 142 6.10 -12.72 16.96
C GLU A 142 5.99 -11.32 17.58
N GLN A 143 6.19 -10.26 16.79
CA GLN A 143 5.99 -8.88 17.25
C GLN A 143 4.56 -8.63 17.71
N THR A 144 3.56 -9.16 17.00
CA THR A 144 2.15 -9.04 17.39
C THR A 144 1.86 -9.80 18.68
N LYS A 145 2.43 -11.00 18.86
CA LYS A 145 2.35 -11.75 20.13
C LYS A 145 2.96 -10.97 21.29
N ARG A 146 4.13 -10.35 21.08
CA ARG A 146 4.79 -9.49 22.08
C ARG A 146 4.02 -8.20 22.34
N ALA A 147 3.42 -7.59 21.33
CA ALA A 147 2.61 -6.37 21.46
C ALA A 147 1.35 -6.62 22.30
N ARG A 148 0.76 -7.82 22.23
CA ARG A 148 -0.33 -8.25 23.12
C ARG A 148 0.10 -8.46 24.58
N LEU A 149 1.40 -8.58 24.84
CA LEU A 149 1.98 -8.75 26.18
C LEU A 149 2.41 -7.42 26.81
N LYS A 150 2.01 -6.26 26.27
CA LYS A 150 2.10 -5.02 27.04
C LYS A 150 1.12 -5.10 28.21
N THR A 151 1.60 -5.59 29.36
CA THR A 151 1.03 -5.23 30.65
C THR A 151 1.08 -3.71 30.72
N TYR A 152 -0.09 -3.09 30.72
CA TYR A 152 -0.22 -1.76 31.30
C TYR A 152 0.09 -1.97 32.79
N GLU A 153 1.35 -1.80 33.18
CA GLU A 153 1.65 -1.50 34.57
C GLU A 153 1.24 -0.05 34.85
N GLU A 154 0.73 0.12 36.07
CA GLU A 154 -0.13 1.19 36.61
C GLU A 154 0.32 2.64 36.36
#